data_AF-A0A9W7GNY7-F1
#
_entry.id   AF-A0A9W7GNY7-F1
#
_cell.length_a   1.000
_cell.length_b   1.000
_cell.length_c   1.000
_cell.angle_alpha   90.00
_cell.angle_beta   90.00
_cell.angle_gamma   90.00
#
_symmetry.space_group_name_H-M   'P 1'
#
loop_
_entity.id
_entity.type
_entity.pdbx_description
1 polymer ?
#
loop_
_entity_poly.entity_id
_entity_poly.type
_entity_poly.pdbx_seq_one_letter_code
_entity_poly.pdbx_strand_id
1 'polypeptide(L)'
;MEKMKFLQLQASALFLISSFAHARHFSKNSFLSLSAAVSSIEKRISRDEGGRGIGDVVINGELLKAGKHIANMKKGQTVVILSGFPCCVERNPPSETDGPPGAFAIARSCVALGLKVVILTDECNEDVFISGAANVGIWAGGGNLKLESFPPESEWGEGEAKRLIEIAETSCDHIVAIERPGRAADGSCYTMRGISMDHLLAPLDKLIDLAKSSKPELIVTAIGDGGNELGFGKQYEATIKSKNILMPDKCVSVVSCDHLIVASVSNWGGFALAAAAGMAMHDGKEKGGGEGWESDPKKVVEKCLPSEIDETRILAGCVEAGCRDGVSGEMVSTVDGMSLEITLDCLRDVRELAGQGWR
;
A
#
# COMPACT_ATOMS: atom_id res chain seq x y z
N MET A 1 -4.41 -65.63 17.29
CA MET A 1 -3.20 -64.95 16.79
C MET A 1 -3.46 -63.65 16.02
N GLU A 2 -4.70 -63.14 15.93
CA GLU A 2 -4.97 -61.83 15.28
C GLU A 2 -5.24 -60.67 16.25
N LYS A 3 -5.49 -60.92 17.54
CA LYS A 3 -5.70 -59.83 18.52
C LYS A 3 -4.41 -59.23 19.12
N MET A 4 -3.24 -59.84 18.90
CA MET A 4 -1.96 -59.29 19.37
C MET A 4 -1.22 -58.41 18.36
N LYS A 5 -1.60 -58.41 17.08
CA LYS A 5 -1.00 -57.49 16.08
C LYS A 5 -1.64 -56.10 16.06
N PHE A 6 -2.85 -55.95 16.60
CA PHE A 6 -3.54 -54.65 16.64
C PHE A 6 -3.02 -53.71 17.74
N LEU A 7 -2.51 -54.25 18.87
CA LEU A 7 -1.96 -53.43 19.95
C LEU A 7 -0.55 -52.91 19.70
N GLN A 8 0.23 -53.52 18.80
CA GLN A 8 1.60 -53.06 18.49
C GLN A 8 1.65 -51.92 17.46
N LEU A 9 0.61 -51.78 16.62
CA LEU A 9 0.50 -50.67 15.67
C LEU A 9 -0.04 -49.37 16.30
N GLN A 10 -0.81 -49.43 17.40
CA GLN A 10 -1.24 -48.22 18.12
C GLN A 10 -0.16 -47.63 19.04
N ALA A 11 0.77 -48.44 19.53
CA ALA A 11 1.89 -47.96 20.36
C ALA A 11 2.96 -47.18 19.55
N SER A 12 3.05 -47.43 18.23
CA SER A 12 4.01 -46.74 17.34
C SER A 12 3.46 -45.42 16.77
N ALA A 13 2.14 -45.24 16.77
CA ALA A 13 1.49 -43.99 16.36
C ALA A 13 1.47 -42.93 17.47
N LEU A 14 1.53 -43.35 18.75
CA LEU A 14 1.61 -42.41 19.88
C LEU A 14 3.02 -41.84 20.12
N PHE A 15 4.07 -42.43 19.54
CA PHE A 15 5.45 -41.94 19.67
C PHE A 15 5.92 -41.04 18.52
N LEU A 16 5.11 -40.89 17.47
CA LEU A 16 5.38 -40.00 16.33
C LEU A 16 4.50 -38.74 16.31
N ILE A 17 3.56 -38.61 17.25
CA ILE A 17 2.75 -37.40 17.47
C ILE A 17 3.31 -36.53 18.61
N SER A 18 4.38 -36.97 19.30
CA SER A 18 4.99 -36.22 20.41
C SER A 18 6.23 -35.39 20.02
N SER A 19 6.56 -35.23 18.74
CA SER A 19 7.75 -34.47 18.30
C SER A 19 7.47 -33.23 17.46
N PHE A 20 6.21 -32.86 17.23
CA PHE A 20 5.82 -31.59 16.59
C PHE A 20 4.91 -30.71 17.45
N ALA A 21 4.98 -30.89 18.77
CA ALA A 21 4.51 -29.89 19.72
C ALA A 21 5.73 -29.20 20.35
N HIS A 22 6.50 -28.45 19.55
CA HIS A 22 7.16 -27.28 20.11
C HIS A 22 6.03 -26.30 20.47
N ALA A 23 5.47 -26.51 21.65
CA ALA A 23 4.68 -25.52 22.34
C ALA A 23 5.53 -24.26 22.36
N ARG A 24 5.16 -23.27 21.54
CA ARG A 24 5.62 -21.90 21.72
C ARG A 24 5.14 -21.51 23.11
N HIS A 25 6.01 -21.65 24.10
CA HIS A 25 5.89 -20.92 25.35
C HIS A 25 6.07 -19.44 25.02
N PHE A 26 5.03 -18.82 24.47
CA PHE A 26 4.85 -17.39 24.60
C PHE A 26 4.63 -17.14 26.09
N SER A 27 5.66 -16.61 26.74
CA SER A 27 5.49 -15.87 27.99
C SER A 27 4.27 -14.97 27.85
N LYS A 28 3.25 -15.19 28.68
CA LYS A 28 1.96 -14.48 28.63
C LYS A 28 2.04 -12.98 28.96
N ASN A 29 3.24 -12.37 29.03
CA ASN A 29 3.40 -10.98 29.49
C ASN A 29 4.52 -10.17 28.79
N SER A 30 5.02 -10.58 27.61
CA SER A 30 5.89 -9.69 26.83
C SER A 30 5.11 -9.09 25.66
N PHE A 31 4.54 -7.90 25.86
CA PHE A 31 4.06 -7.08 24.74
C PHE A 31 5.24 -6.79 23.81
N LEU A 32 5.02 -6.87 22.49
CA LEU A 32 6.01 -6.41 21.51
C LEU A 32 6.13 -4.89 21.63
N SER A 33 7.31 -4.34 21.37
CA SER A 33 7.42 -2.89 21.16
C SER A 33 6.72 -2.50 19.86
N LEU A 34 6.28 -1.25 19.71
CA LEU A 34 5.74 -0.73 18.45
C LEU A 34 6.67 -1.07 17.27
N SER A 35 7.98 -0.91 17.45
CA SER A 35 8.96 -1.19 16.41
C SER A 35 9.00 -2.67 16.01
N ALA A 36 8.87 -3.58 16.98
CA ALA A 36 8.88 -5.02 16.71
C ALA A 36 7.57 -5.48 16.03
N ALA A 37 6.44 -4.91 16.44
CA ALA A 37 5.14 -5.19 15.83
C ALA A 37 5.10 -4.70 14.37
N VAL A 38 5.49 -3.44 14.12
CA VAL A 38 5.54 -2.89 12.75
C VAL A 38 6.57 -3.60 11.87
N SER A 39 7.73 -4.02 12.42
CA SER A 39 8.69 -4.84 11.67
C SER A 39 8.12 -6.21 11.27
N SER A 40 7.23 -6.79 12.09
CA SER A 40 6.57 -8.05 11.75
C SER A 40 5.57 -7.89 10.61
N ILE A 41 4.87 -6.74 10.57
CA ILE A 41 3.99 -6.34 9.46
C ILE A 41 4.81 -6.11 8.18
N GLU A 42 5.90 -5.34 8.27
CA GLU A 42 6.79 -5.06 7.14
C GLU A 42 7.35 -6.35 6.52
N LYS A 43 7.75 -7.32 7.36
CA LYS A 43 8.17 -8.67 6.92
C LYS A 43 7.04 -9.49 6.30
N ARG A 44 5.79 -9.28 6.70
CA ARG A 44 4.63 -10.00 6.16
C ARG A 44 4.33 -9.56 4.72
N ILE A 45 4.39 -8.26 4.46
CA ILE A 45 4.06 -7.71 3.14
C ILE A 45 5.20 -7.91 2.14
N SER A 46 6.45 -8.05 2.59
CA SER A 46 7.65 -8.14 1.75
C SER A 46 8.14 -9.56 1.46
N ARG A 47 7.26 -10.57 1.56
CA ARG A 47 7.61 -11.99 1.35
C ARG A 47 7.90 -12.39 -0.08
N ASP A 48 7.66 -11.50 -1.04
CA ASP A 48 7.79 -11.75 -2.47
C ASP A 48 6.90 -12.92 -2.93
N GLU A 49 5.62 -12.90 -2.53
CA GLU A 49 4.64 -13.95 -2.89
C GLU A 49 4.49 -14.10 -4.42
N GLY A 50 4.72 -13.02 -5.18
CA GLY A 50 4.71 -13.01 -6.65
C GLY A 50 6.03 -13.43 -7.31
N GLY A 51 7.12 -13.62 -6.53
CA GLY A 51 8.44 -13.99 -7.06
C GLY A 51 9.10 -12.92 -7.95
N ARG A 52 8.73 -11.65 -7.77
CA ARG A 52 9.19 -10.48 -8.55
C ARG A 52 10.64 -10.09 -8.26
N GLY A 53 11.27 -10.67 -7.23
CA GLY A 53 12.65 -10.36 -6.83
C GLY A 53 12.77 -9.09 -6.01
N ILE A 54 11.69 -8.66 -5.39
CA ILE A 54 11.66 -7.46 -4.55
C ILE A 54 12.49 -7.59 -3.28
N GLY A 55 12.78 -8.81 -2.83
CA GLY A 55 13.51 -9.08 -1.58
C GLY A 55 14.86 -8.37 -1.51
N ASP A 56 15.57 -8.26 -2.64
CA ASP A 56 16.86 -7.57 -2.74
C ASP A 56 16.73 -6.03 -2.65
N VAL A 57 15.51 -5.50 -2.78
CA VAL A 57 15.18 -4.07 -2.81
C VAL A 57 14.63 -3.57 -1.48
N VAL A 58 14.14 -4.47 -0.61
CA VAL A 58 13.49 -4.11 0.67
C VAL A 58 14.43 -3.34 1.59
N ILE A 59 13.95 -2.20 2.10
CA ILE A 59 14.62 -1.42 3.15
C ILE A 59 13.86 -1.61 4.47
N ASN A 60 14.51 -2.25 5.44
CA ASN A 60 13.90 -2.47 6.75
C ASN A 60 13.69 -1.16 7.54
N GLY A 61 12.53 -1.04 8.18
CA GLY A 61 12.16 0.04 9.10
C GLY A 61 11.58 1.28 8.42
N GLU A 62 11.43 1.28 7.09
CA GLU A 62 10.81 2.40 6.37
C GLU A 62 9.33 2.52 6.71
N LEU A 63 8.63 1.39 6.87
CA LEU A 63 7.22 1.36 7.24
C LEU A 63 6.96 2.10 8.56
N LEU A 64 7.82 1.88 9.57
CA LEU A 64 7.68 2.54 10.87
C LEU A 64 7.96 4.04 10.79
N LYS A 65 8.94 4.46 9.98
CA LYS A 65 9.27 5.88 9.80
C LYS A 65 8.11 6.62 9.13
N ALA A 66 7.59 6.05 8.04
CA ALA A 66 6.43 6.60 7.32
C ALA A 66 5.18 6.66 8.22
N GLY A 67 4.86 5.57 8.93
CA GLY A 67 3.74 5.53 9.87
C GLY A 67 3.86 6.56 10.99
N LYS A 68 5.05 6.72 11.58
CA LYS A 68 5.31 7.77 12.59
C LYS A 68 5.21 9.17 12.02
N HIS A 69 5.63 9.39 10.77
CA HIS A 69 5.50 10.70 10.14
C HIS A 69 4.02 11.09 10.03
N ILE A 70 3.18 10.22 9.45
CA ILE A 70 1.74 10.44 9.33
C ILE A 70 1.09 10.64 10.71
N ALA A 71 1.43 9.81 11.70
CA ALA A 71 0.89 9.92 13.06
C ALA A 71 1.21 11.25 13.76
N ASN A 72 2.35 11.87 13.43
CA ASN A 72 2.80 13.14 14.01
C ASN A 72 2.29 14.38 13.24
N MET A 73 1.64 14.19 12.08
CA MET A 73 1.01 15.29 11.36
C MET A 73 -0.10 15.92 12.22
N LYS A 74 -0.25 17.24 12.10
CA LYS A 74 -1.28 17.99 12.82
C LYS A 74 -2.64 17.75 12.16
N LYS A 75 -3.68 17.65 12.98
CA LYS A 75 -5.07 17.57 12.49
C LYS A 75 -5.36 18.68 11.49
N GLY A 76 -6.03 18.34 10.40
CA GLY A 76 -6.36 19.25 9.30
C GLY A 76 -5.25 19.47 8.26
N GLN A 77 -4.02 18.99 8.48
CA GLN A 77 -3.01 18.88 7.42
C GLN A 77 -3.43 17.85 6.38
N THR A 78 -2.90 17.98 5.17
CA THR A 78 -3.34 17.21 4.01
C THR A 78 -2.28 16.21 3.55
N VAL A 79 -2.69 14.95 3.42
CA VAL A 79 -1.94 13.89 2.75
C VAL A 79 -2.42 13.82 1.30
N VAL A 80 -1.52 13.99 0.34
CA VAL A 80 -1.82 13.78 -1.07
C VAL A 80 -1.40 12.37 -1.45
N ILE A 81 -2.32 11.56 -1.97
CA ILE A 81 -2.07 10.18 -2.38
C ILE A 81 -2.04 10.15 -3.91
N LEU A 82 -0.91 9.76 -4.51
CA LEU A 82 -0.78 9.54 -5.95
C LEU A 82 -0.96 8.05 -6.22
N SER A 83 -1.95 7.67 -7.03
CA SER A 83 -2.17 6.25 -7.35
C SER A 83 -2.87 6.07 -8.69
N GLY A 84 -2.72 4.90 -9.27
CA GLY A 84 -3.25 4.55 -10.58
C GLY A 84 -2.11 4.18 -11.51
N PHE A 85 -2.24 2.99 -12.10
CA PHE A 85 -1.24 2.38 -12.96
C PHE A 85 -1.96 1.79 -14.19
N PRO A 86 -1.91 2.49 -15.34
CA PRO A 86 -2.64 2.10 -16.55
C PRO A 86 -1.85 1.06 -17.38
N CYS A 87 -1.48 -0.08 -16.77
CA CYS A 87 -0.62 -1.08 -17.42
C CYS A 87 -1.31 -1.90 -18.51
N CYS A 88 -2.65 -1.95 -18.52
CA CYS A 88 -3.44 -2.65 -19.52
C CYS A 88 -3.67 -1.75 -20.76
N VAL A 89 -2.59 -1.27 -21.36
CA VAL A 89 -2.58 -0.18 -22.37
C VAL A 89 -3.45 -0.41 -23.62
N GLU A 90 -3.82 -1.66 -23.94
CA GLU A 90 -4.70 -2.00 -25.07
C GLU A 90 -6.19 -2.07 -24.68
N ARG A 91 -6.53 -1.71 -23.44
CA ARG A 91 -7.86 -1.83 -22.85
C ARG A 91 -8.41 -0.47 -22.43
N ASN A 92 -9.72 -0.42 -22.22
CA ASN A 92 -10.42 0.75 -21.70
C ASN A 92 -11.39 0.32 -20.57
N PRO A 93 -11.25 0.84 -19.33
CA PRO A 93 -10.10 1.61 -18.87
C PRO A 93 -8.80 0.76 -18.87
N PRO A 94 -7.61 1.37 -18.97
CA PRO A 94 -6.32 0.66 -18.94
C PRO A 94 -5.84 0.31 -17.52
N SER A 95 -6.65 0.56 -16.50
CA SER A 95 -6.32 0.45 -15.07
C SER A 95 -6.12 -0.98 -14.57
N GLU A 96 -5.25 -1.13 -13.58
CA GLU A 96 -5.08 -2.36 -12.83
C GLU A 96 -5.64 -2.36 -11.40
N THR A 97 -5.87 -3.55 -10.87
CA THR A 97 -6.48 -3.78 -9.55
C THR A 97 -5.54 -3.52 -8.38
N ASP A 98 -4.23 -3.40 -8.63
CA ASP A 98 -3.27 -2.96 -7.63
C ASP A 98 -3.14 -1.44 -7.58
N GLY A 99 -3.02 -0.88 -6.38
CA GLY A 99 -3.01 0.56 -6.10
C GLY A 99 -4.28 1.07 -5.44
N PRO A 100 -5.47 1.05 -6.11
CA PRO A 100 -6.65 1.70 -5.59
C PRO A 100 -7.10 1.19 -4.20
N PRO A 101 -7.22 -0.13 -3.93
CA PRO A 101 -7.56 -0.61 -2.58
C PRO A 101 -6.59 -0.15 -1.48
N GLY A 102 -5.29 -0.18 -1.74
CA GLY A 102 -4.28 0.31 -0.81
C GLY A 102 -4.36 1.81 -0.57
N ALA A 103 -4.60 2.60 -1.63
CA ALA A 103 -4.81 4.04 -1.55
C ALA A 103 -6.01 4.36 -0.64
N PHE A 104 -7.10 3.60 -0.76
CA PHE A 104 -8.27 3.73 0.10
C PHE A 104 -7.99 3.36 1.55
N ALA A 105 -7.17 2.34 1.81
CA ALA A 105 -6.77 2.00 3.18
C ALA A 105 -5.94 3.11 3.83
N ILE A 106 -4.98 3.70 3.10
CA ILE A 106 -4.20 4.85 3.57
C ILE A 106 -5.12 6.05 3.83
N ALA A 107 -6.03 6.35 2.90
CA ALA A 107 -6.99 7.43 3.01
C ALA A 107 -7.87 7.27 4.26
N ARG A 108 -8.42 6.06 4.49
CA ARG A 108 -9.21 5.73 5.68
C ARG A 108 -8.45 6.00 6.97
N SER A 109 -7.20 5.54 7.06
CA SER A 109 -6.35 5.77 8.24
C SER A 109 -6.10 7.26 8.45
N CYS A 110 -5.70 8.00 7.42
CA CYS A 110 -5.45 9.45 7.50
C CYS A 110 -6.70 10.22 7.97
N VAL A 111 -7.87 9.94 7.37
CA VAL A 111 -9.15 10.54 7.79
C VAL A 111 -9.48 10.17 9.23
N ALA A 112 -9.28 8.91 9.62
CA ALA A 112 -9.48 8.45 10.98
C ALA A 112 -8.62 9.25 11.98
N LEU A 113 -7.37 9.58 11.62
CA LEU A 113 -6.42 10.39 12.39
C LEU A 113 -6.76 11.89 12.41
N GLY A 114 -7.76 12.33 11.64
CA GLY A 114 -8.19 13.72 11.55
C GLY A 114 -7.40 14.55 10.54
N LEU A 115 -6.74 13.89 9.59
CA LEU A 115 -6.08 14.53 8.45
C LEU A 115 -7.08 14.70 7.30
N LYS A 116 -6.74 15.60 6.37
CA LYS A 116 -7.39 15.68 5.06
C LYS A 116 -6.63 14.82 4.08
N VAL A 117 -7.32 14.32 3.06
CA VAL A 117 -6.76 13.48 2.02
C VAL A 117 -7.22 13.97 0.66
N VAL A 118 -6.29 14.05 -0.28
CA VAL A 118 -6.58 14.26 -1.70
C VAL A 118 -5.93 13.12 -2.47
N ILE A 119 -6.73 12.28 -3.12
CA ILE A 119 -6.24 11.26 -4.04
C ILE A 119 -6.13 11.91 -5.42
N LEU A 120 -4.94 11.86 -6.01
CA LEU A 120 -4.70 12.25 -7.40
C LEU A 120 -4.50 10.99 -8.24
N THR A 121 -5.18 10.95 -9.38
CA THR A 121 -5.05 9.87 -10.35
C THR A 121 -5.13 10.41 -11.78
N ASP A 122 -4.81 9.56 -12.77
CA ASP A 122 -5.04 9.89 -14.18
C ASP A 122 -6.53 9.73 -14.51
N GLU A 123 -7.08 10.57 -15.40
CA GLU A 123 -8.50 10.51 -15.81
C GLU A 123 -8.96 9.12 -16.27
N CYS A 124 -8.08 8.37 -16.93
CA CYS A 124 -8.39 7.00 -17.35
C CYS A 124 -8.67 6.02 -16.18
N ASN A 125 -8.30 6.38 -14.95
CA ASN A 125 -8.57 5.62 -13.72
C ASN A 125 -9.74 6.18 -12.90
N GLU A 126 -10.31 7.34 -13.26
CA GLU A 126 -11.27 8.06 -12.42
C GLU A 126 -12.48 7.20 -12.03
N ASP A 127 -13.13 6.58 -13.01
CA ASP A 127 -14.31 5.74 -12.78
C ASP A 127 -13.99 4.52 -11.88
N VAL A 128 -12.77 3.98 -11.97
CA VAL A 128 -12.30 2.88 -11.11
C VAL A 128 -12.20 3.32 -9.65
N PHE A 129 -11.65 4.51 -9.39
CA PHE A 129 -11.60 5.07 -8.04
C PHE A 129 -12.99 5.45 -7.51
N ILE A 130 -13.85 6.04 -8.34
CA ILE A 130 -15.23 6.38 -7.95
C ILE A 130 -16.00 5.11 -7.55
N SER A 131 -15.98 4.09 -8.41
CA SER A 131 -16.73 2.85 -8.19
C SER A 131 -16.20 2.05 -6.99
N GLY A 132 -14.87 1.92 -6.84
CA GLY A 132 -14.26 1.24 -5.71
C GLY A 132 -14.67 1.85 -4.36
N ALA A 133 -14.69 3.19 -4.28
CA ALA A 133 -15.01 3.87 -3.02
C ALA A 133 -16.51 4.05 -2.74
N ALA A 134 -17.38 3.99 -3.76
CA ALA A 134 -18.83 4.00 -3.59
C ALA A 134 -19.34 2.84 -2.71
N ASN A 135 -18.65 1.70 -2.75
CA ASN A 135 -19.07 0.46 -2.09
C ASN A 135 -18.67 0.34 -0.61
N VAL A 136 -17.93 1.30 -0.06
CA VAL A 136 -17.38 1.23 1.32
C VAL A 136 -17.60 2.48 2.15
N GLY A 137 -18.36 3.45 1.64
CA GLY A 137 -18.72 4.65 2.40
C GLY A 137 -17.52 5.47 2.88
N ILE A 138 -16.33 5.29 2.29
CA ILE A 138 -15.11 6.03 2.65
C ILE A 138 -15.35 7.54 2.44
N TRP A 139 -16.14 7.90 1.42
CA TRP A 139 -16.59 9.27 1.16
C TRP A 139 -17.55 9.84 2.21
N ALA A 140 -18.18 9.00 3.04
CA ALA A 140 -19.10 9.44 4.08
C ALA A 140 -18.38 10.08 5.29
N GLY A 141 -17.04 10.10 5.31
CA GLY A 141 -16.18 10.68 6.34
C GLY A 141 -16.17 12.22 6.46
N GLY A 142 -17.25 12.90 6.06
CA GLY A 142 -17.45 14.32 6.37
C GLY A 142 -16.63 15.33 5.55
N GLY A 143 -16.29 15.01 4.29
CA GLY A 143 -15.65 15.96 3.37
C GLY A 143 -14.12 16.10 3.49
N ASN A 144 -13.48 15.27 4.32
CA ASN A 144 -12.02 15.25 4.47
C ASN A 144 -11.27 14.40 3.43
N LEU A 145 -11.99 13.79 2.48
CA LEU A 145 -11.41 13.08 1.34
C LEU A 145 -11.89 13.74 0.05
N LYS A 146 -10.98 13.94 -0.90
CA LYS A 146 -11.25 14.38 -2.27
C LYS A 146 -10.56 13.44 -3.27
N LEU A 147 -11.19 13.24 -4.43
CA LEU A 147 -10.58 12.63 -5.60
C LEU A 147 -10.44 13.74 -6.64
N GLU A 148 -9.26 13.87 -7.23
CA GLU A 148 -8.99 14.76 -8.35
C GLU A 148 -8.31 13.92 -9.44
N SER A 149 -8.82 14.02 -10.66
CA SER A 149 -8.22 13.39 -11.83
C SER A 149 -7.59 14.46 -12.73
N PHE A 150 -6.57 14.03 -13.48
CA PHE A 150 -5.87 14.84 -14.47
C PHE A 150 -5.73 14.10 -15.80
N PRO A 151 -5.87 14.78 -16.95
CA PRO A 151 -5.69 14.16 -18.24
C PRO A 151 -4.20 13.86 -18.50
N PRO A 152 -3.87 13.08 -19.54
CA PRO A 152 -2.49 12.86 -19.95
C PRO A 152 -1.73 14.17 -20.22
N GLU A 153 -0.40 14.20 -20.04
CA GLU A 153 0.40 15.43 -20.20
C GLU A 153 0.17 16.13 -21.55
N SER A 154 -0.04 15.37 -22.63
CA SER A 154 -0.29 15.90 -23.97
C SER A 154 -1.55 16.76 -24.10
N GLU A 155 -2.47 16.66 -23.14
CA GLU A 155 -3.74 17.38 -23.10
C GLU A 155 -3.73 18.53 -22.08
N TRP A 156 -2.61 18.75 -21.37
CA TRP A 156 -2.51 19.80 -20.37
C TRP A 156 -2.52 21.20 -21.00
N GLY A 157 -3.44 22.04 -20.51
CA GLY A 157 -3.40 23.47 -20.69
C GLY A 157 -2.91 24.20 -19.43
N GLU A 158 -3.11 25.53 -19.42
CA GLU A 158 -2.82 26.35 -18.24
C GLU A 158 -3.69 25.96 -17.02
N GLY A 159 -4.88 25.40 -17.26
CA GLY A 159 -5.83 25.01 -16.21
C GLY A 159 -5.31 23.87 -15.34
N GLU A 160 -4.84 22.79 -15.96
CA GLU A 160 -4.33 21.59 -15.31
C GLU A 160 -3.04 21.92 -14.55
N ALA A 161 -2.14 22.67 -15.17
CA ALA A 161 -0.91 23.14 -14.53
C ALA A 161 -1.23 23.99 -13.29
N LYS A 162 -2.18 24.93 -13.39
CA LYS A 162 -2.60 25.77 -12.26
C LYS A 162 -3.26 24.96 -11.15
N ARG A 163 -4.11 23.98 -11.48
CA ARG A 163 -4.73 23.07 -10.50
C ARG A 163 -3.68 22.27 -9.73
N LEU A 164 -2.66 21.73 -10.41
CA LEU A 164 -1.59 20.99 -9.75
C LEU A 164 -0.76 21.89 -8.82
N ILE A 165 -0.43 23.11 -9.26
CA ILE A 165 0.27 24.10 -8.43
C ILE A 165 -0.57 24.46 -7.19
N GLU A 166 -1.87 24.71 -7.35
CA GLU A 166 -2.76 25.03 -6.24
C GLU A 166 -2.78 23.89 -5.20
N ILE A 167 -2.83 22.63 -5.64
CA ILE A 167 -2.75 21.47 -4.74
C ILE A 167 -1.41 21.45 -4.00
N ALA A 168 -0.29 21.66 -4.72
CA ALA A 168 1.05 21.66 -4.13
C ALA A 168 1.22 22.74 -3.05
N GLU A 169 0.75 23.95 -3.30
CA GLU A 169 0.95 25.10 -2.41
C GLU A 169 -0.02 25.11 -1.22
N THR A 170 -1.28 24.73 -1.44
CA THR A 170 -2.35 24.92 -0.45
C THR A 170 -2.75 23.64 0.28
N SER A 171 -2.51 22.49 -0.32
CA SER A 171 -3.16 21.23 0.05
C SER A 171 -2.21 20.03 0.05
N CYS A 172 -0.90 20.25 0.28
CA CYS A 172 0.10 19.19 0.31
C CYS A 172 1.06 19.34 1.49
N ASP A 173 0.91 18.51 2.52
CA ASP A 173 1.80 18.46 3.68
C ASP A 173 2.59 17.14 3.78
N HIS A 174 2.13 16.11 3.07
CA HIS A 174 2.81 14.83 2.89
C HIS A 174 2.35 14.20 1.56
N ILE A 175 3.25 13.56 0.83
CA ILE A 175 2.89 12.81 -0.39
C ILE A 175 3.06 11.32 -0.13
N VAL A 176 2.07 10.53 -0.52
CA VAL A 176 2.16 9.07 -0.60
C VAL A 176 1.93 8.65 -2.04
N ALA A 177 2.92 8.06 -2.69
CA ALA A 177 2.73 7.36 -3.96
C ALA A 177 2.49 5.87 -3.69
N ILE A 178 1.45 5.29 -4.27
CA ILE A 178 1.16 3.86 -4.17
C ILE A 178 0.73 3.34 -5.53
N GLU A 179 1.50 2.40 -6.08
CA GLU A 179 1.28 1.89 -7.42
C GLU A 179 1.12 3.04 -8.42
N ARG A 180 2.07 3.97 -8.37
CA ARG A 180 2.15 5.11 -9.28
C ARG A 180 3.35 4.90 -10.20
N PRO A 181 3.19 4.90 -11.53
CA PRO A 181 4.32 4.86 -12.45
C PRO A 181 5.36 5.93 -12.16
N GLY A 182 6.63 5.55 -12.15
CA GLY A 182 7.77 6.44 -12.01
C GLY A 182 8.56 6.52 -13.31
N ARG A 183 9.05 7.73 -13.63
CA ARG A 183 9.89 7.93 -14.82
C ARG A 183 11.16 7.10 -14.74
N ALA A 184 11.50 6.41 -15.81
CA ALA A 184 12.79 5.76 -16.01
C ALA A 184 13.87 6.78 -16.38
N ALA A 185 15.10 6.30 -16.59
CA ALA A 185 16.26 7.15 -16.87
C ALA A 185 16.14 7.97 -18.18
N ASP A 186 15.30 7.53 -19.12
CA ASP A 186 15.00 8.25 -20.37
C ASP A 186 13.84 9.26 -20.25
N GLY A 187 13.22 9.35 -19.06
CA GLY A 187 12.11 10.26 -18.78
C GLY A 187 10.72 9.68 -19.05
N SER A 188 10.61 8.48 -19.65
CA SER A 188 9.33 7.82 -19.92
C SER A 188 8.90 6.90 -18.77
N CYS A 189 7.62 6.58 -18.71
CA CYS A 189 7.05 5.61 -17.78
C CYS A 189 6.65 4.33 -18.53
N TYR A 190 7.02 3.17 -17.98
CA TYR A 190 6.85 1.87 -18.65
C TYR A 190 6.10 0.87 -17.79
N THR A 191 5.32 -0.01 -18.43
CA THR A 191 4.90 -1.26 -17.81
C THR A 191 6.10 -2.17 -17.55
N MET A 192 5.94 -3.21 -16.73
CA MET A 192 6.98 -4.23 -16.53
C MET A 192 7.36 -5.00 -17.82
N ARG A 193 6.55 -4.87 -18.89
CA ARG A 193 6.83 -5.42 -20.22
C ARG A 193 7.49 -4.41 -21.17
N GLY A 194 7.88 -3.24 -20.67
CA GLY A 194 8.59 -2.21 -21.44
C GLY A 194 7.72 -1.45 -22.42
N ILE A 195 6.40 -1.46 -22.24
CA ILE A 195 5.46 -0.69 -23.05
C ILE A 195 5.29 0.70 -22.42
N SER A 196 5.45 1.76 -23.22
CA SER A 196 5.29 3.13 -22.71
C SER A 196 3.83 3.41 -22.36
N MET A 197 3.62 4.09 -21.25
CA MET A 197 2.32 4.56 -20.77
C MET A 197 2.17 6.08 -20.88
N ASP A 198 3.14 6.80 -21.46
CA ASP A 198 3.19 8.27 -21.41
C ASP A 198 1.91 8.94 -21.97
N HIS A 199 1.28 8.33 -22.96
CA HIS A 199 0.03 8.77 -23.57
C HIS A 199 -1.20 8.66 -22.65
N LEU A 200 -1.08 8.03 -21.48
CA LEU A 200 -2.16 7.81 -20.50
C LEU A 200 -1.92 8.57 -19.20
N LEU A 201 -0.70 9.08 -18.98
CA LEU A 201 -0.28 9.55 -17.67
C LEU A 201 -0.32 11.07 -17.57
N ALA A 202 -0.98 11.54 -16.51
CA ALA A 202 -0.76 12.85 -15.98
C ALA A 202 0.64 12.91 -15.33
N PRO A 203 1.43 13.98 -15.50
CA PRO A 203 2.76 14.12 -14.91
C PRO A 203 2.65 14.52 -13.41
N LEU A 204 1.94 13.72 -12.63
CA LEU A 204 1.63 13.97 -11.21
C LEU A 204 2.88 13.94 -10.32
N ASP A 205 3.97 13.34 -10.76
CA ASP A 205 5.25 13.37 -10.04
C ASP A 205 5.87 14.78 -9.97
N LYS A 206 5.49 15.69 -10.89
CA LYS A 206 5.81 17.13 -10.81
C LYS A 206 5.28 17.76 -9.52
N LEU A 207 4.24 17.21 -8.90
CA LEU A 207 3.73 17.67 -7.61
C LEU A 207 4.83 17.66 -6.53
N ILE A 208 5.75 16.70 -6.59
CA ILE A 208 6.83 16.57 -5.61
C ILE A 208 7.73 17.81 -5.65
N ASP A 209 8.20 18.18 -6.83
CA ASP A 209 9.08 19.34 -7.00
C ASP A 209 8.35 20.65 -6.68
N LEU A 210 7.09 20.78 -7.12
CA LEU A 210 6.25 21.94 -6.83
C LEU A 210 6.06 22.11 -5.31
N ALA A 211 5.71 21.03 -4.60
CA ALA A 211 5.48 21.09 -3.17
C ALA A 211 6.81 21.31 -2.40
N LYS A 212 7.91 20.66 -2.80
CA LYS A 212 9.24 20.87 -2.18
C LYS A 212 9.81 22.27 -2.42
N SER A 213 9.42 22.95 -3.51
CA SER A 213 9.83 24.33 -3.76
C SER A 213 9.34 25.31 -2.69
N SER A 214 8.17 25.04 -2.08
CA SER A 214 7.58 25.86 -1.02
C SER A 214 7.79 25.26 0.38
N LYS A 215 7.92 23.94 0.48
CA LYS A 215 8.13 23.17 1.73
C LYS A 215 9.30 22.20 1.54
N PRO A 216 10.56 22.66 1.63
CA PRO A 216 11.74 21.80 1.40
C PRO A 216 11.80 20.56 2.29
N GLU A 217 11.15 20.58 3.46
CA GLU A 217 11.04 19.48 4.41
C GLU A 217 9.90 18.48 4.13
N LEU A 218 9.12 18.68 3.07
CA LEU A 218 8.05 17.78 2.67
C LEU A 218 8.58 16.35 2.47
N ILE A 219 7.95 15.39 3.15
CA ILE A 219 8.30 13.98 3.05
C ILE A 219 7.45 13.33 1.95
N VAL A 220 8.10 12.50 1.13
CA VAL A 220 7.46 11.62 0.15
C VAL A 220 7.61 10.17 0.61
N THR A 221 6.49 9.49 0.87
CA THR A 221 6.45 8.03 1.03
C THR A 221 6.04 7.40 -0.29
N ALA A 222 6.66 6.29 -0.66
CA ALA A 222 6.31 5.53 -1.85
C ALA A 222 6.10 4.05 -1.53
N ILE A 223 5.19 3.42 -2.27
CA ILE A 223 4.83 2.01 -2.15
C ILE A 223 4.77 1.42 -3.56
N GLY A 224 5.42 0.28 -3.75
CA GLY A 224 5.45 -0.46 -5.01
C GLY A 224 6.01 -1.87 -4.85
N ASP A 225 5.96 -2.63 -5.94
CA ASP A 225 6.31 -4.06 -5.98
C ASP A 225 7.08 -4.52 -7.24
N GLY A 226 7.29 -3.64 -8.21
CA GLY A 226 7.85 -3.99 -9.52
C GLY A 226 9.21 -3.35 -9.83
N GLY A 227 9.48 -2.16 -9.30
CA GLY A 227 10.68 -1.38 -9.60
C GLY A 227 10.47 -0.20 -10.55
N ASN A 228 9.36 -0.18 -11.29
CA ASN A 228 8.98 0.86 -12.24
C ASN A 228 8.04 1.92 -11.65
N GLU A 229 7.75 1.84 -10.35
CA GLU A 229 6.94 2.78 -9.61
C GLU A 229 7.77 3.95 -9.07
N LEU A 230 7.09 5.08 -8.85
CA LEU A 230 7.65 6.24 -8.17
C LEU A 230 8.23 5.79 -6.81
N GLY A 231 9.45 6.22 -6.51
CA GLY A 231 10.13 5.95 -5.25
C GLY A 231 11.26 4.93 -5.35
N PHE A 232 11.21 4.02 -6.34
CA PHE A 232 12.27 3.03 -6.55
C PHE A 232 13.62 3.65 -6.94
N GLY A 233 13.66 4.92 -7.34
CA GLY A 233 14.92 5.67 -7.49
C GLY A 233 15.77 5.66 -6.20
N LYS A 234 15.16 5.47 -5.03
CA LYS A 234 15.86 5.32 -3.74
C LYS A 234 16.72 4.04 -3.68
N GLN A 235 16.28 2.98 -4.36
CA GLN A 235 16.96 1.68 -4.43
C GLN A 235 17.34 1.30 -5.86
N TYR A 236 17.52 2.28 -6.74
CA TYR A 236 17.78 2.09 -8.17
C TYR A 236 18.84 1.01 -8.45
N GLU A 237 20.00 1.12 -7.79
CA GLU A 237 21.12 0.18 -7.92
C GLU A 237 20.79 -1.26 -7.49
N ALA A 238 19.95 -1.43 -6.46
CA ALA A 238 19.50 -2.74 -6.01
C ALA A 238 18.44 -3.30 -6.96
N THR A 239 17.51 -2.46 -7.42
CA THR A 239 16.42 -2.80 -8.36
C THR A 239 16.96 -3.29 -9.70
N ILE A 240 17.67 -2.42 -10.44
CA ILE A 240 18.99 -2.70 -11.01
C ILE A 240 19.45 -4.16 -11.19
N LYS A 241 19.97 -4.65 -10.07
CA LYS A 241 20.73 -5.90 -9.95
C LYS A 241 19.86 -7.07 -9.51
N SER A 242 18.59 -6.83 -9.19
CA SER A 242 17.66 -7.88 -8.81
C SER A 242 17.47 -8.84 -9.99
N LYS A 243 17.49 -10.14 -9.70
CA LYS A 243 17.50 -11.18 -10.74
C LYS A 243 16.16 -11.36 -11.44
N ASN A 244 15.06 -11.03 -10.76
CA ASN A 244 13.71 -11.34 -11.24
C ASN A 244 12.92 -10.08 -11.66
N ILE A 245 13.47 -8.88 -11.41
CA ILE A 245 12.86 -7.65 -11.92
C ILE A 245 12.97 -7.64 -13.44
N LEU A 246 11.84 -7.42 -14.12
CA LEU A 246 11.76 -7.44 -15.57
C LEU A 246 12.30 -6.13 -16.16
N MET A 247 13.08 -6.26 -17.25
CA MET A 247 13.62 -5.13 -18.02
C MET A 247 14.30 -4.05 -17.15
N PRO A 248 15.22 -4.41 -16.23
CA PRO A 248 15.75 -3.48 -15.24
C PRO A 248 16.49 -2.29 -15.86
N ASP A 249 17.12 -2.48 -17.03
CA ASP A 249 17.82 -1.43 -17.77
C ASP A 249 16.89 -0.39 -18.44
N LYS A 250 15.59 -0.68 -18.53
CA LYS A 250 14.61 0.15 -19.24
C LYS A 250 13.53 0.70 -18.32
N CYS A 251 12.93 -0.15 -17.48
CA CYS A 251 11.69 0.18 -16.81
C CYS A 251 11.89 0.76 -15.40
N VAL A 252 13.07 0.60 -14.80
CA VAL A 252 13.28 0.99 -13.40
C VAL A 252 13.20 2.51 -13.25
N SER A 253 12.35 2.92 -12.31
CA SER A 253 12.11 4.31 -11.98
C SER A 253 13.34 4.95 -11.35
N VAL A 254 13.70 6.16 -11.81
CA VAL A 254 14.74 7.00 -11.21
C VAL A 254 14.17 7.99 -10.20
N VAL A 255 12.84 8.08 -10.08
CA VAL A 255 12.19 9.00 -9.14
C VAL A 255 12.35 8.45 -7.73
N SER A 256 13.02 9.21 -6.85
CA SER A 256 13.32 8.82 -5.48
C SER A 256 12.27 9.33 -4.48
N CYS A 257 12.32 8.83 -3.25
CA CYS A 257 11.44 9.21 -2.15
C CYS A 257 12.18 9.24 -0.80
N ASP A 258 11.53 9.79 0.21
CA ASP A 258 12.04 9.84 1.58
C ASP A 258 11.83 8.51 2.31
N HIS A 259 10.69 7.82 2.06
CA HIS A 259 10.40 6.48 2.56
C HIS A 259 9.94 5.53 1.45
N LEU A 260 10.62 4.40 1.27
CA LEU A 260 10.22 3.38 0.29
C LEU A 260 9.71 2.13 1.01
N ILE A 261 8.45 1.77 0.80
CA ILE A 261 7.83 0.55 1.31
C ILE A 261 7.70 -0.41 0.14
N VAL A 262 8.47 -1.49 0.15
CA VAL A 262 8.41 -2.53 -0.87
C VAL A 262 7.51 -3.66 -0.37
N ALA A 263 6.50 -4.02 -1.16
CA ALA A 263 5.53 -5.06 -0.83
C ALA A 263 5.42 -6.07 -1.98
N SER A 264 4.82 -7.24 -1.72
CA SER A 264 4.56 -8.25 -2.76
C SER A 264 3.41 -7.85 -3.70
N VAL A 265 2.55 -6.96 -3.20
CA VAL A 265 1.43 -6.31 -3.86
C VAL A 265 1.31 -4.93 -3.19
N SER A 266 1.27 -3.85 -3.96
CA SER A 266 1.19 -2.48 -3.45
C SER A 266 0.06 -2.24 -2.47
N ASN A 267 -1.12 -2.80 -2.74
CA ASN A 267 -2.29 -2.75 -1.87
C ASN A 267 -1.97 -3.19 -0.43
N TRP A 268 -1.15 -4.24 -0.28
CA TRP A 268 -0.73 -4.75 1.02
C TRP A 268 0.21 -3.78 1.74
N GLY A 269 1.08 -3.10 1.00
CA GLY A 269 1.87 -1.98 1.50
C GLY A 269 0.98 -0.84 2.00
N GLY A 270 -0.12 -0.55 1.31
CA GLY A 270 -1.15 0.38 1.74
C GLY A 270 -1.81 -0.02 3.07
N PHE A 271 -2.22 -1.28 3.23
CA PHE A 271 -2.75 -1.81 4.50
C PHE A 271 -1.74 -1.68 5.64
N ALA A 272 -0.47 -2.00 5.36
CA ALA A 272 0.60 -1.91 6.34
C ALA A 272 0.87 -0.47 6.77
N LEU A 273 0.92 0.49 5.84
CA LEU A 273 1.12 1.91 6.16
C LEU A 273 -0.05 2.45 6.97
N ALA A 274 -1.29 2.09 6.59
CA ALA A 274 -2.49 2.43 7.33
C ALA A 274 -2.43 1.93 8.78
N ALA A 275 -1.99 0.68 8.99
CA ALA A 275 -1.76 0.11 10.31
C ALA A 275 -0.65 0.82 11.08
N ALA A 276 0.52 0.99 10.48
CA ALA A 276 1.67 1.63 11.12
C ALA A 276 1.35 3.05 11.60
N ALA A 277 0.60 3.83 10.82
CA ALA A 277 0.14 5.17 11.23
C ALA A 277 -0.81 5.12 12.44
N GLY A 278 -1.82 4.24 12.41
CA GLY A 278 -2.74 4.06 13.54
C GLY A 278 -2.02 3.59 14.81
N MET A 279 -1.12 2.62 14.69
CA MET A 279 -0.33 2.08 15.80
C MET A 279 0.62 3.14 16.38
N ALA A 280 1.27 3.94 15.54
CA ALA A 280 2.16 5.02 15.98
C ALA A 280 1.40 6.15 16.69
N MET A 281 0.21 6.50 16.21
CA MET A 281 -0.68 7.46 16.87
C MET A 281 -1.12 6.95 18.24
N HIS A 282 -1.39 5.65 18.37
CA HIS A 282 -1.72 5.02 19.65
C HIS A 282 -0.52 5.08 20.64
N ASP A 283 0.67 4.67 20.22
CA ASP A 283 1.90 4.65 21.05
C ASP A 283 2.32 6.06 21.52
N GLY A 284 2.24 7.07 20.63
CA GLY A 284 2.61 8.45 20.96
C GLY A 284 1.74 9.06 22.05
N LYS A 285 0.51 8.58 22.24
CA LYS A 285 -0.44 9.10 23.22
C LYS A 285 -0.29 8.53 24.61
N GLU A 286 0.13 7.27 24.77
CA GLU A 286 0.49 6.71 26.09
C GLU A 286 1.60 7.54 26.77
N LYS A 287 2.34 8.33 25.97
CA LYS A 287 3.40 9.24 26.43
C LYS A 287 2.96 10.72 26.59
N GLY A 288 1.66 11.04 26.48
CA GLY A 288 1.10 12.35 26.86
C GLY A 288 0.34 13.16 25.78
N GLY A 289 -0.35 12.53 24.83
CA GLY A 289 -0.78 13.17 23.57
C GLY A 289 -2.29 13.29 23.27
N GLY A 290 -3.14 13.76 24.18
CA GLY A 290 -4.44 14.35 23.83
C GLY A 290 -5.69 13.47 23.99
N GLU A 291 -6.72 14.05 24.59
CA GLU A 291 -8.01 13.44 24.94
C GLU A 291 -8.75 12.83 23.74
N GLY A 292 -9.41 11.68 23.95
CA GLY A 292 -10.43 11.14 23.06
C GLY A 292 -9.97 10.31 21.84
N TRP A 293 -8.71 9.88 21.75
CA TRP A 293 -8.31 8.84 20.78
C TRP A 293 -8.50 7.44 21.37
N GLU A 294 -8.72 6.47 20.50
CA GLU A 294 -8.96 5.09 20.90
C GLU A 294 -7.69 4.46 21.52
N SER A 295 -7.89 3.86 22.70
CA SER A 295 -6.83 3.26 23.53
C SER A 295 -6.78 1.74 23.40
N ASP A 296 -7.76 1.12 22.75
CA ASP A 296 -7.72 -0.30 22.42
C ASP A 296 -7.06 -0.49 21.03
N PRO A 297 -5.87 -1.12 20.96
CA PRO A 297 -5.24 -1.58 19.72
C PRO A 297 -6.20 -2.14 18.67
N LYS A 298 -7.16 -2.97 19.07
CA LYS A 298 -8.08 -3.64 18.14
C LYS A 298 -9.03 -2.64 17.50
N LYS A 299 -9.53 -1.69 18.29
CA LYS A 299 -10.42 -0.65 17.79
C LYS A 299 -9.66 0.38 16.95
N VAL A 300 -8.37 0.63 17.23
CA VAL A 300 -7.49 1.39 16.32
C VAL A 300 -7.42 0.70 14.96
N VAL A 301 -7.21 -0.62 14.92
CA VAL A 301 -7.21 -1.41 13.68
C VAL A 301 -8.55 -1.35 12.96
N GLU A 302 -9.67 -1.54 13.67
CA GLU A 302 -11.02 -1.44 13.08
C GLU A 302 -11.28 -0.07 12.43
N LYS A 303 -10.78 0.99 13.06
CA LYS A 303 -10.92 2.35 12.56
C LYS A 303 -10.02 2.61 11.35
N CYS A 304 -8.75 2.20 11.41
CA CYS A 304 -7.74 2.59 10.43
C CYS A 304 -7.64 1.66 9.21
N LEU A 305 -7.97 0.37 9.36
CA LEU A 305 -7.88 -0.62 8.27
C LEU A 305 -9.24 -1.00 7.72
N PRO A 306 -9.32 -1.33 6.42
CA PRO A 306 -10.50 -1.98 5.86
C PRO A 306 -10.77 -3.33 6.55
N SER A 307 -12.04 -3.70 6.65
CA SER A 307 -12.44 -5.08 6.92
C SER A 307 -12.32 -5.93 5.65
N GLU A 308 -12.39 -7.26 5.78
CA GLU A 308 -12.43 -8.15 4.61
C GLU A 308 -13.65 -7.87 3.71
N ILE A 309 -14.78 -7.47 4.32
CA ILE A 309 -15.98 -7.05 3.60
C ILE A 309 -15.71 -5.76 2.83
N ASP A 310 -15.02 -4.79 3.44
CA ASP A 310 -14.64 -3.55 2.76
C ASP A 310 -13.72 -3.85 1.57
N GLU A 311 -12.68 -4.65 1.78
CA GLU A 311 -11.72 -5.00 0.73
C GLU A 311 -12.37 -5.72 -0.44
N THR A 312 -13.23 -6.71 -0.14
CA THR A 312 -14.00 -7.44 -1.16
C THR A 312 -14.86 -6.48 -1.99
N ARG A 313 -15.50 -5.51 -1.34
CA ARG A 313 -16.39 -4.54 -1.98
C ARG A 313 -15.64 -3.50 -2.81
N ILE A 314 -14.49 -3.04 -2.32
CA ILE A 314 -13.62 -2.11 -3.06
C ILE A 314 -13.15 -2.78 -4.34
N LEU A 315 -12.57 -3.99 -4.24
CA LEU A 315 -12.05 -4.70 -5.40
C LEU A 315 -13.17 -5.02 -6.39
N ALA A 316 -14.34 -5.46 -5.91
CA ALA A 316 -15.51 -5.68 -6.76
C ALA A 316 -15.92 -4.40 -7.50
N GLY A 317 -16.01 -3.27 -6.81
CA GLY A 317 -16.34 -1.98 -7.44
C GLY A 317 -15.32 -1.55 -8.49
N CYS A 318 -14.02 -1.77 -8.24
CA CYS A 318 -12.98 -1.50 -9.24
C CYS A 318 -13.18 -2.39 -10.49
N VAL A 319 -13.38 -3.70 -10.32
CA VAL A 319 -13.60 -4.63 -11.44
C VAL A 319 -14.90 -4.32 -12.20
N GLU A 320 -15.97 -3.92 -11.50
CA GLU A 320 -17.24 -3.48 -12.12
C GLU A 320 -17.05 -2.24 -13.02
N ALA A 321 -16.12 -1.35 -12.68
CA ALA A 321 -15.73 -0.22 -13.52
C ALA A 321 -14.79 -0.61 -14.68
N GLY A 322 -14.51 -1.91 -14.87
CA GLY A 322 -13.68 -2.43 -15.94
C GLY A 322 -12.19 -2.51 -15.61
N CYS A 323 -11.81 -2.34 -14.33
CA CYS A 323 -10.45 -2.56 -13.87
C CYS A 323 -10.02 -4.03 -14.06
N ARG A 324 -8.72 -4.27 -14.29
CA ARG A 324 -8.18 -5.59 -14.63
C ARG A 324 -7.07 -6.01 -13.69
N ASP A 325 -6.87 -7.30 -13.58
CA ASP A 325 -5.67 -7.83 -12.96
C ASP A 325 -4.44 -7.52 -13.84
N GLY A 326 -3.42 -6.85 -13.29
CA GLY A 326 -2.26 -6.36 -14.05
C GLY A 326 -1.40 -7.45 -14.70
N VAL A 327 -1.49 -8.69 -14.20
CA VAL A 327 -0.71 -9.83 -14.72
C VAL A 327 -1.46 -10.55 -15.83
N SER A 328 -2.74 -10.88 -15.60
CA SER A 328 -3.58 -11.64 -16.53
C SER A 328 -4.28 -10.77 -17.57
N GLY A 329 -4.54 -9.50 -17.27
CA GLY A 329 -5.30 -8.58 -18.12
C GLY A 329 -6.80 -8.87 -18.16
N GLU A 330 -7.30 -9.70 -17.24
CA GLU A 330 -8.71 -10.10 -17.17
C GLU A 330 -9.48 -9.28 -16.12
N MET A 331 -10.78 -9.09 -16.35
CA MET A 331 -11.69 -8.41 -15.41
C MET A 331 -12.16 -9.41 -14.34
N VAL A 332 -11.24 -9.75 -13.44
CA VAL A 332 -11.46 -10.72 -12.36
C VAL A 332 -11.01 -10.11 -11.04
N SER A 333 -11.61 -10.55 -9.92
CA SER A 333 -11.25 -10.12 -8.57
C SER A 333 -9.95 -10.79 -8.09
N THR A 334 -8.89 -10.55 -8.84
CA THR A 334 -7.51 -10.90 -8.49
C THR A 334 -6.67 -9.63 -8.51
N VAL A 335 -5.56 -9.65 -7.77
CA VAL A 335 -4.56 -8.58 -7.77
C VAL A 335 -3.24 -9.25 -8.05
N ASP A 336 -2.53 -8.79 -9.08
CA ASP A 336 -1.22 -9.33 -9.44
C ASP A 336 -1.17 -10.84 -9.72
N GLY A 337 -2.23 -11.37 -10.30
CA GLY A 337 -2.40 -12.80 -10.58
C GLY A 337 -2.74 -13.62 -9.33
N MET A 338 -2.89 -12.98 -8.16
CA MET A 338 -3.23 -13.63 -6.90
C MET A 338 -4.73 -13.49 -6.61
N SER A 339 -5.36 -14.57 -6.17
CA SER A 339 -6.78 -14.56 -5.80
C SER A 339 -7.05 -13.58 -4.67
N LEU A 340 -8.26 -12.99 -4.62
CA LEU A 340 -8.73 -12.17 -3.50
C LEU A 340 -8.43 -12.80 -2.12
N GLU A 341 -8.58 -14.12 -1.97
CA GLU A 341 -8.30 -14.79 -0.69
C GLU A 341 -6.87 -14.59 -0.18
N ILE A 342 -5.88 -14.51 -1.08
CA ILE A 342 -4.46 -14.26 -0.70
C ILE A 342 -4.31 -12.83 -0.17
N THR A 343 -5.00 -11.86 -0.79
CA THR A 343 -5.07 -10.48 -0.28
C THR A 343 -5.78 -10.43 1.07
N LEU A 344 -6.88 -11.16 1.25
CA LEU A 344 -7.61 -11.23 2.53
C LEU A 344 -6.79 -11.90 3.63
N ASP A 345 -6.03 -12.95 3.31
CA ASP A 345 -5.05 -13.57 4.22
C ASP A 345 -4.01 -12.55 4.67
N CYS A 346 -3.46 -11.75 3.76
CA CYS A 346 -2.54 -10.69 4.10
C CYS A 346 -3.19 -9.62 4.99
N LEU A 347 -4.39 -9.17 4.64
CA LEU A 347 -5.12 -8.19 5.44
C LEU A 347 -5.40 -8.73 6.85
N ARG A 348 -5.81 -9.99 7.00
CA ARG A 348 -6.01 -10.65 8.29
C ARG A 348 -4.74 -10.69 9.12
N ASP A 349 -3.62 -11.09 8.52
CA ASP A 349 -2.32 -11.11 9.21
C ASP A 349 -1.90 -9.70 9.67
N VAL A 350 -2.03 -8.69 8.81
CA VAL A 350 -1.73 -7.29 9.17
C VAL A 350 -2.61 -6.82 10.33
N ARG A 351 -3.93 -7.09 10.25
CA ARG A 351 -4.89 -6.73 11.32
C ARG A 351 -4.60 -7.45 12.63
N GLU A 352 -4.20 -8.72 12.58
CA GLU A 352 -3.84 -9.49 13.77
C GLU A 352 -2.56 -8.95 14.41
N LEU A 353 -1.49 -8.81 13.63
CA LEU A 353 -0.21 -8.26 14.10
C LEU A 353 -0.36 -6.84 14.66
N ALA A 354 -1.20 -6.03 14.02
CA ALA A 354 -1.55 -4.68 14.48
C ALA A 354 -2.61 -4.67 15.58
N GLY A 355 -3.16 -5.80 16.03
CA GLY A 355 -4.22 -5.87 17.04
C GLY A 355 -3.83 -6.64 18.31
N GLN A 356 -2.69 -7.33 18.30
CA GLN A 356 -2.20 -8.17 19.41
C GLN A 356 -1.74 -7.38 20.67
N GLY A 357 -1.71 -6.04 20.60
CA GLY A 357 -1.25 -5.15 21.67
C GLY A 357 0.26 -5.03 21.74
N TRP A 358 0.75 -3.80 21.80
CA TRP A 358 2.17 -3.41 21.90
C TRP A 358 2.30 -2.36 23.00
N ARG A 359 3.49 -2.24 23.62
CA ARG A 359 3.81 -1.25 24.66
C ARG A 359 5.21 -0.67 24.52
#